data_AF-A0A9P0GLB1-F1
#
_entry.id   AF-A0A9P0GLB1-F1
#
_cell.length_a   1.000
_cell.length_b   1.000
_cell.length_c   1.000
_cell.angle_alpha   90.00
_cell.angle_beta   90.00
_cell.angle_gamma   90.00
#
_symmetry.space_group_name_H-M   'P 1'
#
loop_
_entity.id
_entity.type
_entity.pdbx_description
1 polymer ?
#
loop_
_entity_poly.entity_id
_entity_poly.type
_entity_poly.pdbx_seq_one_letter_code
_entity_poly.pdbx_strand_id
1 'polypeptide(L)'
;MWFQIKTTPQLHYGAIHFWHAIKASRELPTNIKKIFERVVSTKAYFSHPVNLLLAMMFDPRDFVRELAIRRILKARQQTPKINFEAEYYINLTDWQKCTITESPLVMKLSDNCLQQLITGKETIIIDLFPCHTQTVEKCVKTVTVASLKVCGEISREGYIRTKLEAKKILPKFENKG
;
A
#
# COMPACT_ATOMS: atom_id res chain seq x y z
N MET A 1 -22.77 -4.93 10.94
CA MET A 1 -21.62 -4.72 10.04
C MET A 1 -21.91 -3.66 8.97
N TRP A 2 -22.78 -3.92 7.97
CA TRP A 2 -23.06 -2.94 6.89
C TRP A 2 -23.47 -1.55 7.40
N PHE A 3 -24.37 -1.51 8.38
CA PHE A 3 -24.82 -0.25 8.98
C PHE A 3 -23.68 0.52 9.68
N GLN A 4 -22.79 -0.19 10.41
CA GLN A 4 -21.65 0.43 11.09
C GLN A 4 -20.61 1.00 10.10
N ILE A 5 -20.39 0.31 8.98
CA ILE A 5 -19.50 0.82 7.91
C ILE A 5 -20.05 2.12 7.33
N LYS A 6 -21.38 2.22 7.17
CA LYS A 6 -22.04 3.43 6.66
C LYS A 6 -21.99 4.60 7.64
N THR A 7 -22.10 4.34 8.94
CA THR A 7 -22.01 5.41 9.96
C THR A 7 -20.59 5.86 10.24
N THR A 8 -19.61 4.98 10.06
CA THR A 8 -18.18 5.27 10.29
C THR A 8 -17.32 4.77 9.11
N PRO A 9 -17.34 5.50 7.98
CA PRO A 9 -16.68 5.09 6.73
C PRO A 9 -15.17 5.37 6.73
N GLN A 10 -14.61 5.94 7.81
CA GLN A 10 -13.21 6.32 7.84
C GLN A 10 -12.30 5.07 7.83
N LEU A 11 -11.17 5.18 7.12
CA LEU A 11 -10.27 4.05 6.88
C LEU A 11 -9.76 3.39 8.18
N HIS A 12 -9.50 4.17 9.23
CA HIS A 12 -9.02 3.65 10.51
C HIS A 12 -10.07 2.80 11.26
N TYR A 13 -11.35 2.90 10.93
CA TYR A 13 -12.37 1.98 11.46
C TYR A 13 -12.46 0.67 10.68
N GLY A 14 -11.84 0.56 9.49
CA GLY A 14 -11.94 -0.61 8.64
C GLY A 14 -11.54 -1.91 9.33
N ALA A 15 -10.40 -1.90 10.03
CA ALA A 15 -9.95 -3.05 10.82
C ALA A 15 -10.84 -3.34 12.04
N ILE A 16 -11.40 -2.32 12.67
CA ILE A 16 -12.32 -2.46 13.82
C ILE A 16 -13.62 -3.11 13.37
N HIS A 17 -14.18 -2.66 12.25
CA HIS A 17 -15.35 -3.28 11.63
C HIS A 17 -15.06 -4.73 11.27
N PHE A 18 -13.93 -4.99 10.63
CA PHE A 18 -13.51 -6.35 10.27
C PHE A 18 -13.41 -7.26 11.50
N TRP A 19 -12.85 -6.76 12.61
CA TRP A 19 -12.83 -7.46 13.89
C TRP A 19 -14.24 -7.70 14.45
N HIS A 20 -15.15 -6.72 14.39
CA HIS A 20 -16.55 -6.92 14.80
C HIS A 20 -17.24 -8.01 13.98
N ALA A 21 -16.97 -8.09 12.67
CA ALA A 21 -17.51 -9.15 11.81
C ALA A 21 -16.99 -10.54 12.22
N ILE A 22 -15.69 -10.67 12.51
CA ILE A 22 -15.10 -11.91 13.03
C ILE A 22 -15.65 -12.25 14.42
N LYS A 23 -15.85 -11.26 15.28
CA LYS A 23 -16.44 -11.48 16.61
C LYS A 23 -17.87 -12.02 16.48
N ALA A 24 -18.68 -11.41 15.62
CA ALA A 24 -20.05 -11.84 15.36
C ALA A 24 -20.14 -13.24 14.72
N SER A 25 -19.15 -13.62 13.90
CA SER A 25 -19.15 -14.94 13.25
C SER A 25 -18.94 -16.10 14.22
N ARG A 26 -18.48 -15.84 15.44
CA ARG A 26 -18.29 -16.87 16.48
C ARG A 26 -19.61 -17.49 16.93
N GLU A 27 -20.70 -16.73 16.82
CA GLU A 27 -22.06 -17.16 17.17
C GLU A 27 -22.74 -17.95 16.03
N LEU A 28 -22.10 -18.10 14.87
CA LEU A 28 -22.70 -18.78 13.72
C LEU A 28 -22.62 -20.31 13.85
N PRO A 29 -23.64 -21.04 13.35
CA PRO A 29 -23.57 -22.49 13.17
C PRO A 29 -22.33 -22.92 12.38
N THR A 30 -21.76 -24.06 12.72
CA THR A 30 -20.46 -24.54 12.22
C THR A 30 -20.36 -24.60 10.69
N ASN A 31 -21.44 -24.98 10.01
CA ASN A 31 -21.52 -25.01 8.55
C ASN A 31 -21.40 -23.60 7.94
N ILE A 32 -22.11 -22.62 8.49
CA ILE A 32 -22.09 -21.22 8.03
C ILE A 32 -20.76 -20.57 8.38
N LYS A 33 -20.24 -20.83 9.58
CA LYS A 33 -18.95 -20.33 10.05
C LYS A 33 -17.81 -20.73 9.11
N LYS A 34 -17.76 -21.99 8.65
CA LYS A 34 -16.76 -22.45 7.67
C LYS A 34 -16.81 -21.67 6.35
N ILE A 35 -18.02 -21.37 5.87
CA ILE A 35 -18.21 -20.57 4.64
C ILE A 35 -17.71 -19.13 4.87
N PHE A 36 -18.09 -18.52 6.00
CA PHE A 36 -17.65 -17.19 6.38
C PHE A 36 -16.13 -17.11 6.50
N GLU A 37 -15.50 -18.03 7.23
CA GLU A 37 -14.05 -18.08 7.41
C GLU A 37 -13.32 -18.21 6.08
N ARG A 38 -13.82 -19.04 5.16
CA ARG A 38 -13.27 -19.14 3.80
C ARG A 38 -13.34 -17.81 3.05
N VAL A 39 -14.48 -17.13 3.08
CA VAL A 39 -14.66 -15.83 2.40
C VAL A 39 -13.81 -14.73 3.05
N VAL A 40 -13.75 -14.69 4.37
CA VAL A 40 -12.97 -13.69 5.12
C VAL A 40 -11.48 -13.90 4.92
N SER A 41 -11.00 -15.14 4.92
CA SER A 41 -9.58 -15.45 4.71
C SER A 41 -9.08 -14.99 3.34
N THR A 42 -9.92 -15.06 2.30
CA THR A 42 -9.58 -14.54 0.96
C THR A 42 -9.65 -13.01 0.85
N LYS A 43 -10.39 -12.35 1.75
CA LYS A 43 -10.61 -10.89 1.76
C LYS A 43 -10.01 -10.22 3.01
N ALA A 44 -8.92 -10.79 3.53
CA ALA A 44 -8.26 -10.41 4.78
C ALA A 44 -7.45 -9.08 4.70
N TYR A 45 -7.75 -8.21 3.73
CA TYR A 45 -7.06 -6.94 3.52
C TYR A 45 -7.12 -6.05 4.78
N PHE A 46 -8.27 -5.98 5.45
CA PHE A 46 -8.43 -5.16 6.66
C PHE A 46 -7.71 -5.73 7.89
N SER A 47 -7.26 -6.99 7.86
CA SER A 47 -6.36 -7.55 8.88
C SER A 47 -4.87 -7.38 8.55
N HIS A 48 -4.52 -6.74 7.43
CA HIS A 48 -3.13 -6.47 7.12
C HIS A 48 -2.47 -5.63 8.23
N PRO A 49 -1.21 -5.91 8.65
CA PRO A 49 -0.56 -5.23 9.77
C PRO A 49 -0.62 -3.71 9.69
N VAL A 50 -0.48 -3.14 8.49
CA VAL A 50 -0.59 -1.69 8.25
C VAL A 50 -1.98 -1.15 8.61
N ASN A 51 -3.04 -1.85 8.23
CA ASN A 51 -4.43 -1.44 8.52
C ASN A 51 -4.76 -1.59 10.01
N LEU A 52 -4.21 -2.61 10.66
CA LEU A 52 -4.30 -2.78 12.13
C LEU A 52 -3.59 -1.65 12.86
N LEU A 53 -2.36 -1.32 12.48
CA LEU A 53 -1.59 -0.22 13.08
C LEU A 53 -2.31 1.12 12.90
N LEU A 54 -2.88 1.36 11.71
CA LEU A 54 -3.67 2.55 11.45
C LEU A 54 -4.88 2.64 12.39
N ALA A 55 -5.63 1.56 12.58
CA ALA A 55 -6.74 1.55 13.54
C ALA A 55 -6.27 1.79 14.99
N MET A 56 -5.18 1.14 15.39
CA MET A 56 -4.61 1.30 16.73
C MET A 56 -4.13 2.73 17.00
N MET A 57 -3.65 3.46 15.99
CA MET A 57 -3.23 4.86 16.14
C MET A 57 -4.38 5.80 16.54
N PHE A 58 -5.62 5.47 16.18
CA PHE A 58 -6.81 6.26 16.51
C PHE A 58 -7.66 5.63 17.62
N ASP A 59 -7.13 4.61 18.31
CA ASP A 59 -7.83 3.96 19.42
C ASP A 59 -7.98 4.96 20.59
N PRO A 60 -9.14 5.00 21.29
CA PRO A 60 -9.33 5.91 22.42
C PRO A 60 -8.38 5.61 23.59
N ARG A 61 -7.82 4.40 23.69
CA ARG A 61 -6.94 3.99 24.78
C ARG A 61 -5.49 4.35 24.50
N ASP A 62 -4.87 5.10 25.41
CA ASP A 62 -3.52 5.63 25.26
C ASP A 62 -2.46 4.55 25.02
N PHE A 63 -2.51 3.47 25.80
CA PHE A 63 -1.54 2.36 25.67
C PHE A 63 -1.59 1.66 24.31
N VAL A 64 -2.76 1.65 23.64
CA VAL A 64 -2.92 1.04 22.31
C VAL A 64 -2.29 1.93 21.25
N ARG A 65 -2.48 3.26 21.35
CA ARG A 65 -1.85 4.23 20.46
C ARG A 65 -0.32 4.22 20.62
N GLU A 66 0.17 4.18 21.86
CA GLU A 66 1.60 4.08 22.15
C GLU A 66 2.21 2.82 21.54
N LEU A 67 1.55 1.66 21.72
CA LEU A 67 1.97 0.40 21.10
C LEU A 67 2.01 0.49 19.58
N ALA A 68 1.02 1.14 18.94
CA ALA A 68 0.99 1.35 17.51
C ALA A 68 2.20 2.18 17.04
N ILE A 69 2.46 3.31 17.72
CA ILE A 69 3.58 4.20 17.39
C ILE A 69 4.91 3.47 17.54
N ARG A 70 5.13 2.74 18.64
CA ARG A 70 6.35 1.94 18.85
C ARG A 70 6.56 0.91 17.74
N ARG A 71 5.51 0.22 17.32
CA ARG A 71 5.56 -0.75 16.20
C ARG A 71 5.88 -0.06 14.88
N ILE A 72 5.30 1.11 14.61
CA ILE A 72 5.59 1.90 13.40
C ILE A 72 7.03 2.37 13.38
N LEU A 73 7.54 2.89 14.50
CA LEU A 73 8.93 3.35 14.62
C LEU A 73 9.91 2.19 14.40
N LYS A 74 9.64 1.02 14.96
CA LYS A 74 10.43 -0.19 14.71
C LYS A 74 10.36 -0.64 13.26
N ALA A 75 9.18 -0.63 12.65
CA ALA A 75 9.00 -1.01 11.24
C ALA A 75 9.76 -0.05 10.29
N ARG A 76 9.77 1.26 10.60
CA ARG A 76 10.56 2.26 9.83
C ARG A 76 12.07 2.01 9.88
N GLN A 77 12.58 1.35 10.91
CA GLN A 77 14.00 0.96 10.99
C GLN A 77 14.31 -0.30 10.18
N GLN A 78 13.30 -1.12 9.87
CA GLN A 78 13.44 -2.38 9.15
C GLN A 78 13.17 -2.25 7.65
N THR A 79 12.90 -1.04 7.13
CA THR A 79 12.72 -0.86 5.68
C THR A 79 14.01 -1.25 4.95
N PRO A 80 13.95 -2.21 4.00
CA PRO A 80 15.14 -2.68 3.32
C PRO A 80 15.82 -1.52 2.61
N LYS A 81 17.13 -1.40 2.84
CA LYS A 81 17.95 -0.40 2.16
C LYS A 81 18.10 -0.85 0.70
N ILE A 82 17.70 0.02 -0.22
CA ILE A 82 17.88 -0.22 -1.66
C ILE A 82 19.35 -0.04 -2.00
N ASN A 83 19.91 -1.01 -2.71
CA ASN A 83 21.24 -0.93 -3.30
C ASN A 83 21.17 -0.25 -4.68
N PHE A 84 21.56 1.02 -4.75
CA PHE A 84 21.57 1.79 -6.00
C PHE A 84 22.72 1.41 -6.94
N GLU A 85 23.72 0.67 -6.45
CA GLU A 85 24.86 0.18 -7.23
C GLU A 85 24.62 -1.25 -7.75
N ALA A 86 23.43 -1.81 -7.55
CA ALA A 86 23.11 -3.16 -7.97
C ALA A 86 23.13 -3.29 -9.51
N GLU A 87 24.01 -4.15 -10.02
CA GLU A 87 24.06 -4.47 -11.45
C GLU A 87 22.85 -5.31 -11.91
N TYR A 88 22.34 -6.17 -11.03
CA TYR A 88 21.19 -7.03 -11.29
C TYR A 88 20.09 -6.82 -10.26
N TYR A 89 18.83 -6.98 -10.70
CA TYR A 89 17.65 -6.76 -9.84
C TYR A 89 17.65 -7.65 -8.58
N ILE A 90 18.24 -8.85 -8.67
CA ILE A 90 18.39 -9.78 -7.53
C ILE A 90 19.23 -9.18 -6.39
N ASN A 91 20.08 -8.18 -6.68
CA ASN A 91 20.98 -7.54 -5.72
C ASN A 91 20.47 -6.18 -5.22
N LEU A 92 19.22 -5.79 -5.57
CA LEU A 92 18.63 -4.52 -5.15
C LEU A 92 18.40 -4.42 -3.64
N THR A 93 18.36 -5.56 -2.95
CA THR A 93 18.14 -5.62 -1.49
C THR A 93 18.98 -6.75 -0.90
N ASP A 94 19.45 -6.53 0.33
CA ASP A 94 20.13 -7.54 1.13
C ASP A 94 19.11 -8.56 1.68
N TRP A 95 19.05 -9.73 1.07
CA TRP A 95 18.16 -10.82 1.44
C TRP A 95 18.40 -11.36 2.86
N GLN A 96 19.59 -11.16 3.44
CA GLN A 96 19.90 -11.62 4.80
C GLN A 96 19.37 -10.67 5.86
N LYS A 97 19.23 -9.38 5.52
CA LYS A 97 18.75 -8.34 6.45
C LYS A 97 17.27 -8.02 6.31
N CYS A 98 16.62 -8.47 5.23
CA CYS A 98 15.22 -8.20 4.97
C CYS A 98 14.32 -9.32 5.52
N THR A 99 13.25 -8.94 6.23
CA THR A 99 12.18 -9.88 6.57
C THR A 99 11.36 -10.18 5.32
N ILE A 100 11.46 -11.39 4.79
CA ILE A 100 10.70 -11.83 3.62
C ILE A 100 9.30 -12.24 4.06
N THR A 101 8.27 -11.68 3.42
CA THR A 101 6.88 -12.14 3.55
C THR A 101 6.41 -12.65 2.21
N GLU A 102 5.80 -13.82 2.19
CA GLU A 102 5.31 -14.42 0.94
C GLU A 102 4.17 -13.59 0.34
N SER A 103 4.19 -13.42 -0.98
CA SER A 103 3.12 -12.74 -1.70
C SER A 103 1.87 -13.64 -1.77
N PRO A 104 0.66 -13.10 -1.58
CA PRO A 104 -0.59 -13.85 -1.76
C PRO A 104 -0.77 -14.49 -3.15
N LEU A 105 -0.06 -13.98 -4.16
CA LEU A 105 -0.05 -14.57 -5.50
C LEU A 105 0.73 -15.89 -5.54
N VAL A 106 1.81 -15.98 -4.76
CA VAL A 106 2.70 -17.15 -4.69
C VAL A 106 2.15 -18.19 -3.71
N MET A 107 1.45 -17.77 -2.64
CA MET A 107 0.81 -18.67 -1.66
C MET A 107 -0.17 -19.69 -2.27
N LYS A 108 -0.65 -19.46 -3.49
CA LYS A 108 -1.56 -20.38 -4.19
C LYS A 108 -0.82 -21.54 -4.87
N LEU A 109 0.49 -21.41 -5.06
CA LEU A 109 1.33 -22.41 -5.70
C LEU A 109 1.76 -23.44 -4.66
N SER A 110 1.84 -24.71 -5.07
CA SER A 110 2.36 -25.76 -4.19
C SER A 110 3.89 -25.78 -4.19
N ASP A 111 4.49 -26.29 -3.11
CA ASP A 111 5.95 -26.44 -3.02
C ASP A 111 6.53 -27.24 -4.18
N ASN A 112 5.84 -28.30 -4.64
CA ASN A 112 6.27 -29.08 -5.80
C ASN A 112 6.30 -28.24 -7.09
N CYS A 113 5.30 -27.37 -7.28
CA CYS A 113 5.23 -26.47 -8.42
C CYS A 113 6.39 -25.44 -8.39
N LEU A 114 6.73 -24.93 -7.20
CA LEU A 114 7.90 -24.07 -7.00
C LEU A 114 9.22 -24.80 -7.29
N GLN A 115 9.35 -26.08 -6.91
CA GLN A 115 10.53 -26.90 -7.22
C GLN A 115 10.67 -27.20 -8.72
N GLN A 116 9.54 -27.43 -9.41
CA GLN A 116 9.51 -27.64 -10.86
C GLN A 116 9.95 -26.40 -11.64
N LEU A 117 9.62 -25.19 -11.14
CA LEU A 117 10.13 -23.92 -11.67
C LEU A 117 11.66 -23.82 -11.58
N ILE A 118 12.25 -24.21 -10.45
CA ILE A 118 13.72 -24.20 -10.27
C ILE A 118 14.38 -25.13 -11.30
N THR A 119 13.76 -26.28 -11.57
CA THR A 119 14.28 -27.28 -12.49
C THR A 119 14.02 -26.93 -13.97
N GLY A 120 13.30 -25.83 -14.26
CA GLY A 120 12.94 -25.40 -15.60
C GLY A 120 11.97 -26.33 -16.35
N LYS A 121 11.28 -27.21 -15.63
CA LYS A 121 10.40 -28.23 -16.24
C LYS A 121 8.99 -27.73 -16.54
N GLU A 122 8.56 -26.65 -15.90
CA GLU A 122 7.27 -26.02 -16.11
C GLU A 122 7.40 -24.49 -16.23
N THR A 123 6.58 -23.90 -17.09
CA THR A 123 6.37 -22.44 -17.16
C THR A 123 5.06 -22.13 -16.46
N ILE A 124 5.11 -21.57 -15.25
CA ILE A 124 3.87 -21.11 -14.58
C ILE A 124 3.42 -19.82 -15.26
N ILE A 125 2.26 -19.86 -15.91
CA ILE A 125 1.52 -18.66 -16.31
C ILE A 125 0.80 -18.18 -15.06
N ILE A 126 1.47 -17.38 -14.24
CA ILE A 126 0.77 -16.56 -13.25
C ILE A 126 -0.07 -15.61 -14.08
N ASP A 127 -1.40 -15.58 -13.86
CA ASP A 127 -2.33 -14.67 -14.54
C ASP A 127 -1.62 -13.33 -14.78
N LEU A 128 -1.43 -12.98 -16.07
CA LEU A 128 -0.65 -11.83 -16.51
C LEU A 128 -1.31 -10.53 -16.03
N PHE A 129 -1.17 -10.23 -14.74
CA PHE A 129 -1.57 -8.95 -14.19
C PHE A 129 -0.55 -7.92 -14.71
N PRO A 130 -1.01 -6.88 -15.42
CA PRO A 130 -0.11 -5.83 -15.84
C PRO A 130 0.56 -5.22 -14.60
N CYS A 131 1.88 -5.02 -14.66
CA CYS A 131 2.65 -4.43 -13.56
C CYS A 131 2.31 -2.95 -13.29
N HIS A 132 1.48 -2.34 -14.13
CA HIS A 132 1.04 -0.96 -14.04
C HIS A 132 -0.46 -0.85 -14.34
N THR A 133 -1.09 0.19 -13.80
CA THR A 133 -2.48 0.53 -14.12
C THR A 133 -2.52 1.73 -15.06
N GLN A 134 -3.64 1.92 -15.77
CA GLN A 134 -3.84 3.10 -16.63
C GLN A 134 -3.65 4.43 -15.87
N THR A 135 -3.88 4.45 -14.56
CA THR A 135 -3.64 5.63 -13.71
C THR A 135 -2.15 5.89 -13.53
N VAL A 136 -1.35 4.84 -13.35
CA VAL A 136 0.12 4.95 -13.26
C VAL A 136 0.69 5.49 -14.57
N GLU A 137 0.24 4.98 -15.72
CA GLU A 137 0.67 5.49 -17.03
C GLU A 137 0.39 6.99 -17.19
N LYS A 138 -0.83 7.42 -16.86
CA LYS A 138 -1.23 8.84 -16.90
C LYS A 138 -0.36 9.67 -15.96
N CYS A 139 -0.12 9.19 -14.75
CA CYS A 139 0.72 9.87 -13.76
C CYS A 139 2.16 10.05 -14.26
N VAL A 140 2.80 8.98 -14.76
CA VAL A 140 4.15 9.03 -15.33
C VAL A 140 4.22 10.06 -16.46
N LYS A 141 3.25 10.06 -17.38
CA LYS A 141 3.18 11.04 -18.47
C LYS A 141 3.11 12.48 -17.94
N THR A 142 2.24 12.74 -16.97
CA THR A 142 2.10 14.07 -16.36
C THR A 142 3.38 14.50 -15.64
N VAL A 143 3.99 13.62 -14.85
CA VAL A 143 5.24 13.90 -14.11
C VAL A 143 6.39 14.16 -15.08
N THR A 144 6.52 13.40 -16.16
CA THR A 144 7.55 13.61 -17.18
C THR A 144 7.39 14.97 -17.85
N VAL A 145 6.16 15.34 -18.28
CA VAL A 145 5.90 16.65 -18.90
C VAL A 145 6.18 17.79 -17.92
N ALA A 146 5.83 17.63 -16.64
CA ALA A 146 6.12 18.63 -15.62
C ALA A 146 7.63 18.76 -15.36
N SER A 147 8.34 17.65 -15.27
CA SER A 147 9.78 17.61 -15.00
C SER A 147 10.58 18.21 -16.16
N LEU A 148 10.20 17.94 -17.41
CA LEU A 148 10.85 18.50 -18.59
C LEU A 148 10.79 20.05 -18.62
N LYS A 149 9.70 20.64 -18.11
CA LYS A 149 9.57 22.12 -18.05
C LYS A 149 10.60 22.77 -17.13
N VAL A 150 11.18 22.03 -16.19
CA VAL A 150 12.15 22.53 -15.22
C VAL A 150 13.52 21.87 -15.33
N CYS A 151 13.69 20.96 -16.30
CA CYS A 151 14.95 20.27 -16.55
C CYS A 151 15.90 21.18 -17.35
N GLY A 152 17.07 21.44 -16.78
CA GLY A 152 18.05 22.39 -17.33
C GLY A 152 17.82 23.83 -16.87
N GLU A 153 18.91 24.59 -16.79
CA GLU A 153 18.92 25.95 -16.23
C GLU A 153 17.99 26.91 -16.99
N ILE A 154 18.07 26.91 -18.33
CA ILE A 154 17.29 27.81 -19.21
C ILE A 154 15.78 27.53 -19.08
N SER A 155 15.38 26.26 -19.15
CA SER A 155 13.97 25.84 -19.02
C SER A 155 13.41 26.20 -17.65
N ARG A 156 14.19 25.95 -16.59
CA ARG A 156 13.83 26.30 -15.22
C ARG A 156 13.63 27.81 -15.04
N GLU A 157 14.56 28.63 -15.53
CA GLU A 157 14.43 30.08 -15.47
C GLU A 157 13.24 30.61 -16.29
N GLY A 158 13.02 30.06 -17.49
CA GLY A 158 11.86 30.37 -18.31
C GLY A 158 10.56 30.07 -17.56
N TYR A 159 10.46 28.88 -16.97
CA TYR A 159 9.31 28.47 -16.18
C TYR A 159 9.06 29.41 -14.97
N ILE A 160 10.11 29.79 -14.23
CA ILE A 160 10.01 30.71 -13.10
C ILE A 160 9.52 32.09 -13.56
N ARG A 161 10.11 32.65 -14.62
CA ARG A 161 9.71 33.96 -15.19
C ARG A 161 8.25 33.94 -15.63
N THR A 162 7.82 32.92 -16.38
CA THR A 162 6.42 32.79 -16.81
C THR A 162 5.47 32.68 -15.62
N LYS A 163 5.83 31.96 -14.56
CA LYS A 163 5.04 31.88 -13.30
C LYS A 163 4.94 33.22 -12.58
N LEU A 164 6.03 33.99 -12.53
CA LEU A 164 6.07 35.32 -11.91
C LEU A 164 5.18 36.31 -12.68
N GLU A 165 5.26 36.31 -14.01
CA GLU A 165 4.40 37.16 -14.85
C GLU A 165 2.92 36.77 -14.73
N ALA A 166 2.59 35.48 -14.78
CA ALA A 166 1.22 35.01 -14.58
C ALA A 166 0.65 35.42 -13.21
N LYS A 167 1.49 35.45 -12.16
CA LYS A 167 1.09 35.89 -10.81
C LYS A 167 0.78 37.38 -10.73
N LYS A 168 1.40 38.21 -11.58
CA LYS A 168 1.09 39.66 -11.65
C LYS A 168 -0.29 39.92 -12.27
N ILE A 169 -0.76 39.03 -13.14
CA ILE A 169 -2.06 39.16 -13.84
C ILE A 169 -3.23 38.70 -12.96
N LEU A 170 -2.97 37.83 -11.98
CA LEU A 170 -4.03 37.33 -11.09
C LEU A 170 -4.51 38.43 -10.11
N PRO A 171 -5.84 38.59 -9.93
CA PRO A 171 -6.38 39.58 -8.99
C PRO A 171 -5.97 39.25 -7.56
N LYS A 172 -5.59 40.27 -6.79
CA LYS A 172 -5.31 40.13 -5.35
C LYS A 172 -6.64 39.91 -4.63
N PHE A 173 -6.81 38.75 -4.03
CA PHE A 173 -7.91 38.50 -3.10
C PHE A 173 -7.56 39.12 -1.75
N GLU A 174 -8.42 40.00 -1.25
CA GLU A 174 -8.36 40.45 0.14
C GLU A 174 -8.83 39.29 1.03
N ASN A 175 -8.01 38.92 2.01
CA ASN A 175 -8.43 37.94 3.02
C ASN A 175 -9.60 38.56 3.81
N LYS A 176 -10.72 37.84 3.93
CA LYS A 176 -11.80 38.22 4.85
C LYS A 176 -11.25 38.16 6.28
N GLY A 177 -11.29 39.31 6.96
CA GLY A 177 -11.04 39.41 8.40
C GLY A 177 -12.07 38.68 9.24
#